data_AF-A0AAW9GNM5-F1
#
_entry.id   AF-A0AAW9GNM5-F1
#
_cell.length_a   1.000
_cell.length_b   1.000
_cell.length_c   1.000
_cell.angle_alpha   90.00
_cell.angle_beta   90.00
_cell.angle_gamma   90.00
#
_symmetry.space_group_name_H-M   'P 1'
#
loop_
_entity.id
_entity.type
_entity.pdbx_description
1 polymer ?
#
loop_
_entity_poly.entity_id
_entity_poly.type
_entity_poly.pdbx_seq_one_letter_code
_entity_poly.pdbx_strand_id
1 'polypeptide(L)'
;MRKGWNVFGKVGLGRMTRDEYQANLNGLNMFFGAVLGLVLTGTERLNAWQFGVVLGVLASLVISILFISSSRHRVAYAIYTLLMVLALPKVIDVMLKGQALLPDKVQPTLIVWTMMTIMVEFWGREKDAENAAATAVDRTLG
;
A
#
# COMPACT_ATOMS: atom_id res chain seq x y z
N MET A 1 16.15 26.13 -6.20
CA MET A 1 15.25 25.65 -7.28
C MET A 1 14.09 24.90 -6.64
N ARG A 2 12.91 25.52 -6.59
CA ARG A 2 11.66 24.99 -5.99
C ARG A 2 10.55 25.22 -7.02
N LYS A 3 10.42 24.35 -8.03
CA LYS A 3 9.46 24.56 -9.13
C LYS A 3 8.89 23.27 -9.73
N GLY A 4 8.68 22.25 -8.89
CA GLY A 4 8.02 21.00 -9.28
C GLY A 4 6.69 20.72 -8.57
N TRP A 5 6.39 21.41 -7.46
CA TRP A 5 5.25 21.05 -6.60
C TRP A 5 3.87 21.55 -7.06
N ASN A 6 3.82 22.61 -7.88
CA ASN A 6 2.55 23.29 -8.19
C ASN A 6 1.75 22.70 -9.36
N VAL A 7 2.23 21.63 -10.00
CA VAL A 7 1.52 21.01 -11.14
C VAL A 7 0.43 20.05 -10.66
N PHE A 8 0.66 19.35 -9.54
CA PHE A 8 -0.31 18.39 -8.99
C PHE A 8 -1.55 19.04 -8.35
N GLY A 9 -1.47 20.32 -7.96
CA GLY A 9 -2.62 21.05 -7.40
C GLY A 9 -3.69 21.43 -8.42
N LYS A 10 -3.41 21.33 -9.73
CA LYS A 10 -4.30 21.85 -10.79
C LYS A 10 -5.15 20.78 -11.50
N VAL A 11 -4.88 19.49 -11.26
CA VAL A 11 -5.60 18.38 -11.87
C VAL A 11 -6.64 17.86 -10.88
N GLY A 12 -7.79 18.54 -10.71
CA GLY A 12 -9.07 17.98 -10.23
C GLY A 12 -9.14 17.14 -8.93
N LEU A 13 -8.04 16.83 -8.23
CA LEU A 13 -7.91 15.95 -7.06
C LEU A 13 -8.33 16.69 -5.77
N GLY A 14 -9.05 17.79 -5.93
CA GLY A 14 -9.37 18.75 -4.88
C GLY A 14 -10.28 18.18 -3.80
N ARG A 15 -11.17 17.26 -4.14
CA ARG A 15 -12.20 16.73 -3.25
C ARG A 15 -12.44 15.26 -3.58
N MET A 16 -12.04 14.38 -2.66
CA MET A 16 -12.41 12.97 -2.72
C MET A 16 -13.30 12.73 -1.51
N THR A 17 -14.57 12.44 -1.76
CA THR A 17 -15.54 12.03 -0.74
C THR A 17 -15.08 10.74 -0.06
N ARG A 18 -15.62 10.43 1.12
CA ARG A 18 -15.32 9.16 1.81
C ARG A 18 -15.63 7.94 0.94
N ASP A 19 -16.66 8.04 0.10
CA ASP A 19 -17.06 6.96 -0.80
C ASP A 19 -16.08 6.80 -1.95
N GLU A 20 -15.64 7.91 -2.56
CA GLU A 20 -14.60 7.90 -3.59
C GLU A 20 -13.27 7.36 -3.01
N TYR A 21 -12.91 7.75 -1.79
CA TYR A 21 -11.74 7.26 -1.06
C TYR A 21 -11.77 5.73 -0.89
N GLN A 22 -12.88 5.21 -0.35
CA GLN A 22 -13.07 3.78 -0.16
C GLN A 22 -13.10 3.03 -1.50
N ALA A 23 -13.75 3.57 -2.53
CA ALA A 23 -13.77 2.98 -3.86
C ALA A 23 -12.36 2.90 -4.47
N ASN A 24 -11.51 3.91 -4.26
CA ASN A 24 -10.13 3.91 -4.75
C ASN A 24 -9.26 2.88 -4.02
N LEU A 25 -9.35 2.79 -2.69
CA LEU A 25 -8.65 1.73 -1.95
C LEU A 25 -9.10 0.32 -2.36
N ASN A 26 -10.41 0.11 -2.50
CA ASN A 26 -10.95 -1.17 -2.94
C ASN A 26 -10.49 -1.52 -4.36
N GLY A 27 -10.52 -0.55 -5.28
CA GLY A 27 -10.01 -0.70 -6.64
C GLY A 27 -8.52 -1.04 -6.67
N LEU A 28 -7.70 -0.34 -5.88
CA LEU A 28 -6.27 -0.63 -5.74
C LEU A 28 -6.04 -2.06 -5.24
N ASN A 29 -6.73 -2.47 -4.18
CA ASN A 29 -6.56 -3.78 -3.59
C ASN A 29 -6.99 -4.90 -4.55
N MET A 30 -8.09 -4.71 -5.28
CA MET A 30 -8.55 -5.67 -6.29
C MET A 30 -7.57 -5.78 -7.45
N PHE A 31 -7.11 -4.64 -7.98
CA PHE A 31 -6.18 -4.60 -9.10
C PHE A 31 -4.84 -5.25 -8.74
N PHE A 32 -4.19 -4.81 -7.66
CA PHE A 32 -2.89 -5.35 -7.28
C PHE A 32 -2.98 -6.79 -6.73
N GLY A 33 -4.10 -7.18 -6.13
CA GLY A 33 -4.35 -8.59 -5.79
C GLY A 33 -4.35 -9.48 -7.03
N ALA A 34 -5.01 -9.05 -8.11
CA ALA A 34 -5.02 -9.78 -9.38
C ALA A 34 -3.64 -9.79 -10.05
N VAL A 35 -2.94 -8.65 -10.09
CA VAL A 35 -1.57 -8.56 -10.63
C VAL A 35 -0.61 -9.44 -9.83
N LEU A 36 -0.73 -9.49 -8.49
CA LEU A 36 0.10 -10.35 -7.66
C LEU A 36 -0.14 -11.82 -7.98
N GLY A 37 -1.40 -12.24 -8.15
CA GLY A 37 -1.75 -13.60 -8.59
C GLY A 37 -1.13 -13.96 -9.93
N LEU A 38 -1.17 -13.04 -10.91
CA LEU A 38 -0.51 -13.19 -12.20
C LEU A 38 1.02 -13.33 -12.03
N VAL A 39 1.63 -12.45 -11.23
CA VAL A 39 3.08 -12.41 -11.02
C VAL A 39 3.61 -13.65 -10.28
N LEU A 40 2.74 -14.35 -9.56
CA LEU A 40 3.06 -15.62 -8.91
C LEU A 40 3.08 -16.82 -9.86
N THR A 41 2.70 -16.70 -11.13
CA THR A 41 2.82 -17.81 -12.10
C THR A 41 4.25 -18.36 -12.25
N GLY A 42 5.29 -17.66 -11.78
CA GLY A 42 6.66 -18.18 -11.72
C GLY A 42 7.02 -19.07 -10.52
N THR A 43 6.10 -19.31 -9.58
CA THR A 43 6.37 -20.11 -8.36
C THR A 43 6.22 -21.62 -8.54
N GLU A 44 5.91 -22.09 -9.76
CA GLU A 44 5.74 -23.52 -10.08
C GLU A 44 6.99 -24.37 -9.79
N ARG A 45 8.16 -23.73 -9.78
CA ARG A 45 9.45 -24.34 -9.44
C ARG A 45 9.65 -24.62 -7.94
N LEU A 46 8.77 -24.11 -7.08
CA LEU A 46 8.85 -24.29 -5.63
C LEU A 46 8.23 -25.63 -5.24
N ASN A 47 8.84 -26.31 -4.26
CA ASN A 47 8.17 -27.44 -3.62
C ASN A 47 6.99 -26.95 -2.75
N ALA A 48 6.09 -27.86 -2.37
CA ALA A 48 4.86 -27.51 -1.65
C ALA A 48 5.12 -26.73 -0.34
N TRP A 49 6.18 -27.08 0.40
CA TRP A 49 6.54 -26.38 1.64
C TRP A 49 7.04 -24.96 1.38
N GLN A 50 7.96 -24.80 0.43
CA GLN A 50 8.49 -23.50 0.01
C GLN A 50 7.35 -22.59 -0.49
N PHE A 51 6.46 -23.14 -1.32
CA PHE A 51 5.28 -22.43 -1.80
C PHE A 51 4.39 -21.98 -0.63
N GLY A 52 4.11 -22.87 0.33
CA GLY A 52 3.31 -22.53 1.52
C GLY A 52 3.90 -21.39 2.35
N VAL A 53 5.23 -21.38 2.55
CA VAL A 53 5.92 -20.29 3.27
C VAL A 53 5.85 -18.98 2.49
N VAL A 54 6.16 -18.99 1.17
CA VAL A 54 6.07 -17.80 0.32
C VAL A 54 4.64 -17.24 0.35
N LEU A 55 3.63 -18.11 0.21
CA LEU A 55 2.23 -17.74 0.24
C LEU A 55 1.87 -17.07 1.59
N GLY A 56 2.29 -17.66 2.71
CA GLY A 56 2.05 -17.10 4.04
C GLY A 56 2.68 -15.72 4.25
N VAL A 57 3.95 -15.55 3.83
CA VAL A 57 4.65 -14.26 3.90
C VAL A 57 3.96 -13.21 3.02
N LEU A 58 3.63 -13.54 1.78
CA LEU A 58 2.94 -12.62 0.87
C LEU A 58 1.55 -12.24 1.39
N ALA A 59 0.78 -13.20 1.92
CA ALA A 59 -0.50 -12.92 2.54
C ALA A 59 -0.36 -11.92 3.71
N SER A 60 0.65 -12.12 4.58
CA SER A 60 0.92 -11.20 5.68
C SER A 60 1.28 -9.77 5.22
N LEU A 61 2.03 -9.66 4.10
CA LEU A 61 2.37 -8.37 3.51
C LEU A 61 1.14 -7.69 2.94
N VAL A 62 0.29 -8.42 2.19
CA VAL A 62 -0.97 -7.90 1.65
C VAL A 62 -1.88 -7.41 2.77
N ILE A 63 -2.03 -8.17 3.86
CA ILE A 63 -2.80 -7.74 5.05
C ILE A 63 -2.19 -6.49 5.67
N SER A 64 -0.86 -6.40 5.75
CA SER A 64 -0.18 -5.22 6.29
C SER A 64 -0.38 -3.98 5.42
N ILE A 65 -0.47 -4.13 4.08
CA ILE A 65 -0.85 -3.05 3.17
C ILE A 65 -2.28 -2.59 3.45
N LEU A 66 -3.22 -3.52 3.62
CA LEU A 66 -4.61 -3.22 3.96
C LEU A 66 -4.74 -2.44 5.30
N PHE A 67 -3.91 -2.78 6.28
CA PHE A 67 -3.86 -2.09 7.57
C PHE A 67 -3.35 -0.65 7.51
N ILE A 68 -2.62 -0.26 6.46
CA ILE A 68 -2.26 1.15 6.25
C ILE A 68 -3.54 1.99 6.16
N SER A 69 -4.54 1.50 5.44
CA SER A 69 -5.81 2.22 5.23
C SER A 69 -6.87 2.02 6.32
N SER A 70 -6.82 0.93 7.07
CA SER A 70 -7.86 0.60 8.06
C SER A 70 -7.49 0.94 9.50
N SER A 71 -6.22 1.22 9.79
CA SER A 71 -5.73 1.39 11.17
C SER A 71 -5.57 2.84 11.61
N ARG A 72 -5.73 3.08 12.92
CA ARG A 72 -5.47 4.37 13.58
C ARG A 72 -3.97 4.71 13.63
N HIS A 73 -3.10 3.69 13.62
CA HIS A 73 -1.63 3.82 13.64
C HIS A 73 -1.00 3.70 12.24
N ARG A 74 -1.71 4.14 11.21
CA ARG A 74 -1.34 4.09 9.78
C ARG A 74 0.10 4.46 9.42
N VAL A 75 0.73 5.43 10.09
CA VAL A 75 2.13 5.82 9.82
C VAL A 75 3.09 4.71 10.22
N ALA A 76 2.86 4.11 11.40
CA ALA A 76 3.66 2.97 11.85
C ALA A 76 3.48 1.77 10.92
N TYR A 77 2.25 1.50 10.48
CA TYR A 77 1.98 0.44 9.50
C TYR A 77 2.60 0.75 8.12
N ALA A 78 2.57 1.98 7.65
CA ALA A 78 3.20 2.36 6.38
C ALA A 78 4.72 2.12 6.41
N ILE A 79 5.39 2.56 7.49
CA ILE A 79 6.82 2.34 7.68
C ILE A 79 7.12 0.85 7.80
N TYR A 80 6.38 0.14 8.65
CA TYR A 80 6.55 -1.30 8.87
C TYR A 80 6.38 -2.10 7.57
N THR A 81 5.29 -1.86 6.83
CA THR A 81 4.99 -2.55 5.59
C THR A 81 6.05 -2.26 4.53
N LEU A 82 6.47 -0.99 4.37
CA LEU A 82 7.51 -0.63 3.41
C LEU A 82 8.84 -1.34 3.74
N LEU A 83 9.25 -1.36 5.00
CA LEU A 83 10.46 -2.07 5.44
C LEU A 83 10.37 -3.57 5.14
N MET A 84 9.22 -4.19 5.44
CA MET A 84 9.01 -5.61 5.18
C MET A 84 9.01 -5.95 3.68
N VAL A 85 8.43 -5.10 2.83
CA VAL A 85 8.47 -5.27 1.38
C VAL A 85 9.89 -5.15 0.84
N LEU A 86 10.69 -4.21 1.35
CA LEU A 86 12.09 -4.05 0.95
C LEU A 86 12.96 -5.22 1.46
N ALA A 87 12.66 -5.74 2.64
CA ALA A 87 13.36 -6.87 3.24
C ALA A 87 12.90 -8.24 2.69
N LEU A 88 11.79 -8.30 1.94
CA LEU A 88 11.14 -9.54 1.49
C LEU A 88 12.12 -10.57 0.88
N PRO A 89 13.00 -10.22 -0.08
CA PRO A 89 13.92 -11.20 -0.66
C PRO A 89 14.82 -11.82 0.40
N LYS A 90 15.36 -11.00 1.31
CA LYS A 90 16.22 -11.47 2.41
C LYS A 90 15.47 -12.34 3.41
N VAL A 91 14.23 -11.97 3.74
CA VAL A 91 13.39 -12.77 4.65
C VAL A 91 13.17 -14.16 4.06
N ILE A 92 12.85 -14.24 2.78
CA ILE A 92 12.58 -15.51 2.10
C ILE A 92 13.86 -16.33 1.94
N ASP A 93 14.97 -15.71 1.56
CA ASP A 93 16.27 -16.38 1.48
C ASP A 93 16.68 -16.98 2.84
N VAL A 94 16.44 -16.27 3.94
CA VAL A 94 16.74 -16.75 5.30
C VAL A 94 15.79 -17.88 5.73
N MET A 95 14.48 -17.72 5.52
CA MET A 95 13.48 -18.73 5.93
C MET A 95 13.60 -20.03 5.15
N LEU A 96 13.95 -19.95 3.87
CA LEU A 96 13.98 -21.10 2.96
C LEU A 96 15.39 -21.57 2.59
N LYS A 97 16.45 -20.90 3.08
CA LYS A 97 17.86 -21.23 2.85
C LYS A 97 18.21 -21.38 1.36
N GLY A 98 17.58 -20.60 0.48
CA GLY A 98 17.78 -20.68 -0.97
C GLY A 98 17.65 -19.32 -1.62
N GLN A 99 18.55 -19.01 -2.56
CA GLN A 99 18.58 -17.73 -3.29
C GLN A 99 17.56 -17.75 -4.44
N ALA A 100 16.88 -16.63 -4.67
CA ALA A 100 16.00 -16.38 -5.84
C ALA A 100 14.74 -17.26 -5.94
N LEU A 101 14.16 -17.67 -4.81
CA LEU A 101 12.90 -18.44 -4.78
C LEU A 101 11.68 -17.60 -5.19
N LEU A 102 11.76 -16.28 -5.00
CA LEU A 102 10.71 -15.33 -5.35
C LEU A 102 10.81 -14.90 -6.82
N PRO A 103 9.71 -14.86 -7.58
CA PRO A 103 9.71 -14.24 -8.90
C PRO A 103 10.10 -12.76 -8.84
N ASP A 104 10.97 -12.33 -9.76
CA ASP A 104 11.59 -10.99 -9.78
C ASP A 104 10.60 -9.83 -9.77
N LYS A 105 9.37 -10.08 -10.24
CA LYS A 105 8.31 -9.08 -10.35
C LYS A 105 7.45 -8.95 -9.08
N VAL A 106 7.55 -9.87 -8.12
CA VAL A 106 6.71 -9.82 -6.89
C VAL A 106 7.07 -8.60 -6.04
N GLN A 107 8.35 -8.41 -5.75
CA GLN A 107 8.80 -7.29 -4.94
C GLN A 107 8.42 -5.92 -5.53
N PRO A 108 8.70 -5.59 -6.80
CA PRO A 108 8.31 -4.29 -7.35
C PRO A 108 6.79 -4.10 -7.36
N THR A 109 6.01 -5.17 -7.56
CA THR A 109 4.54 -5.11 -7.46
C THR A 109 4.10 -4.67 -6.07
N LEU A 110 4.66 -5.26 -5.02
CA LEU A 110 4.35 -4.90 -3.63
C LEU A 110 4.84 -3.51 -3.26
N ILE A 111 5.99 -3.07 -3.79
CA ILE A 111 6.50 -1.70 -3.59
C ILE A 111 5.52 -0.69 -4.16
N VAL A 112 5.12 -0.87 -5.42
CA VAL A 112 4.20 0.05 -6.09
C VAL A 112 2.84 0.05 -5.38
N TRP A 113 2.30 -1.12 -5.03
CA TRP A 113 1.05 -1.22 -4.28
C TRP A 113 1.14 -0.46 -2.95
N THR A 114 2.19 -0.70 -2.17
CA THR A 114 2.42 -0.02 -0.88
C THR A 114 2.50 1.49 -1.06
N MET A 115 3.27 1.96 -2.05
CA MET A 115 3.43 3.39 -2.34
C MET A 115 2.11 4.03 -2.76
N MET A 116 1.32 3.37 -3.60
CA MET A 116 0.00 3.87 -4.00
C MET A 116 -0.97 3.93 -2.82
N THR A 117 -1.00 2.89 -1.98
CA THR A 117 -1.82 2.88 -0.77
C THR A 117 -1.44 4.02 0.18
N ILE A 118 -0.14 4.27 0.37
CA ILE A 118 0.37 5.40 1.15
C ILE A 118 -0.10 6.73 0.51
N MET A 119 0.13 6.92 -0.78
CA MET A 119 -0.27 8.16 -1.47
C MET A 119 -1.77 8.44 -1.30
N VAL A 120 -2.62 7.42 -1.47
CA VAL A 120 -4.07 7.55 -1.30
C VAL A 120 -4.45 7.84 0.16
N GLU A 121 -3.91 7.11 1.14
CA GLU A 121 -4.24 7.31 2.56
C GLU A 121 -3.82 8.69 3.06
N PHE A 122 -2.63 9.17 2.69
CA PHE A 122 -2.13 10.46 3.18
C PHE A 122 -2.70 11.67 2.42
N TRP A 123 -2.94 11.58 1.10
CA TRP A 123 -3.61 12.67 0.38
C TRP A 123 -5.12 12.75 0.60
N GLY A 124 -5.80 11.61 0.80
CA GLY A 124 -7.24 11.59 1.03
C GLY A 124 -7.64 12.25 2.36
N ARG A 125 -6.82 12.10 3.42
CA ARG A 125 -7.21 12.45 4.79
C ARG A 125 -6.63 13.74 5.36
N GLU A 126 -5.55 14.31 4.83
CA GLU A 126 -5.12 15.66 5.24
C GLU A 126 -6.26 16.68 5.05
N LYS A 127 -7.09 16.47 4.03
CA LYS A 127 -8.26 17.30 3.72
C LYS A 127 -9.45 17.06 4.66
N ASP A 128 -9.63 15.85 5.20
CA ASP A 128 -10.66 15.57 6.21
C ASP A 128 -10.40 16.35 7.52
N ALA A 129 -9.13 16.45 7.91
CA ALA A 129 -8.72 17.22 9.09
C ALA A 129 -8.89 18.74 8.89
N GLU A 130 -8.55 19.24 7.69
CA GLU A 130 -8.75 20.65 7.31
C GLU A 130 -10.25 21.03 7.28
N ASN A 131 -11.11 20.17 6.72
CA ASN A 131 -12.55 20.40 6.68
C ASN A 131 -13.21 20.34 8.08
N ALA A 132 -12.76 19.42 8.94
CA ALA A 132 -13.23 19.35 10.32
C ALA A 132 -12.85 20.62 11.13
N ALA A 133 -11.64 21.15 10.90
CA ALA A 133 -11.19 22.41 11.49
C ALA A 133 -11.99 23.61 10.98
N ALA A 134 -12.24 23.70 9.67
CA ALA A 134 -13.03 24.79 9.08
C ALA A 134 -14.49 24.81 9.58
N THR A 135 -15.11 23.63 9.74
CA THR A 135 -16.49 23.50 10.25
C THR A 135 -16.59 23.81 11.75
N ALA A 136 -15.52 23.57 12.52
CA ALA A 136 -15.47 23.89 13.95
C ALA A 136 -15.28 25.40 14.19
N VAL A 137 -14.52 26.08 13.33
CA VAL A 137 -14.33 27.54 13.36
C VAL A 137 -15.64 28.28 13.03
N ASP A 138 -16.40 27.78 12.04
CA ASP A 138 -17.69 28.36 11.66
C ASP A 138 -18.75 28.27 12.79
N ARG A 139 -18.80 27.15 13.52
CA ARG A 139 -19.70 26.98 14.68
C ARG A 139 -19.33 27.77 15.93
N THR A 140 -18.11 28.27 16.03
CA THR A 140 -17.65 29.02 17.22
C THR A 140 -17.73 30.54 17.01
N LEU A 141 -18.02 30.97 15.78
CA LEU A 141 -18.13 32.39 15.39
C LEU A 141 -19.55 32.79 14.94
N GLY A 142 -20.52 31.88 14.98
CA GLY A 142 -21.95 32.15 14.79
C GLY A 142 -22.73 32.05 16.10
#